data_AF-X1T3E0-F1
#
_entry.id   AF-X1T3E0-F1
#
_cell.length_a   1.000
_cell.length_b   1.000
_cell.length_c   1.000
_cell.angle_alpha   90.00
_cell.angle_beta   90.00
_cell.angle_gamma   90.00
#
_symmetry.space_group_name_H-M   'P 1'
#
loop_
_entity.id
_entity.type
_entity.pdbx_description
1 polymer ?
#
loop_
_entity_poly.entity_id
_entity_poly.type
_entity_poly.pdbx_seq_one_letter_code
_entity_poly.pdbx_strand_id
1 'polypeptide(L)'
;IIVIVIIGYIITSWTFLFPQYNLSKIISKHKKLNLTKISSEIKRIYNNDLEKIKDDNIVRLTNLINLYSSINNQPGTMIDFSGLKLFIGSLMAPTIVAIIGVLFSK
;
A
#
# COMPACT_ATOMS: atom_id res chain seq x y z
N ILE A 1 -5.46 33.76 -12.38
CA ILE A 1 -6.21 32.54 -12.78
C ILE A 1 -5.27 31.36 -13.01
N ILE A 2 -4.33 31.44 -13.97
CA ILE A 2 -3.37 30.34 -14.25
C ILE A 2 -2.58 29.91 -13.01
N VAL A 3 -2.05 30.87 -12.24
CA VAL A 3 -1.31 30.59 -10.99
C VAL A 3 -2.18 29.86 -9.95
N ILE A 4 -3.47 30.21 -9.84
CA ILE A 4 -4.41 29.58 -8.89
C ILE A 4 -4.71 28.14 -9.29
N VAL A 5 -4.87 27.89 -10.60
CA VAL A 5 -5.07 26.54 -11.15
C VAL A 5 -3.86 25.66 -10.88
N ILE A 6 -2.64 26.18 -11.12
CA ILE A 6 -1.39 25.46 -10.84
C ILE A 6 -1.26 25.14 -9.35
N ILE A 7 -1.52 26.10 -8.46
CA ILE A 7 -1.50 25.87 -7.00
C ILE A 7 -2.54 24.82 -6.60
N GLY A 8 -3.75 24.88 -7.17
CA GLY A 8 -4.80 23.88 -6.95
C GLY A 8 -4.35 22.47 -7.35
N TYR A 9 -3.71 22.32 -8.50
CA TYR A 9 -3.15 21.04 -8.94
C TYR A 9 -2.06 20.51 -8.01
N ILE A 10 -1.18 21.37 -7.53
CA ILE A 10 -0.12 20.99 -6.58
C ILE A 10 -0.74 20.48 -5.28
N ILE A 11 -1.71 21.21 -4.73
CA ILE A 11 -2.40 20.84 -3.49
C ILE A 11 -3.12 19.50 -3.68
N THR A 12 -3.98 19.37 -4.70
CA THR A 12 -4.74 18.13 -4.95
C THR A 12 -3.83 16.92 -5.14
N SER A 13 -2.71 17.10 -5.86
CA SER A 13 -1.71 16.03 -6.07
C SER A 13 -1.01 15.65 -4.76
N TRP A 14 -0.62 16.63 -3.96
CA TRP A 14 0.03 16.39 -2.68
C TRP A 14 -0.88 15.64 -1.70
N THR A 15 -2.13 16.07 -1.56
CA THR A 15 -3.11 15.46 -0.64
C THR A 15 -3.42 14.01 -0.99
N PHE A 16 -3.32 13.64 -2.26
CA PHE A 16 -3.56 12.28 -2.72
C PHE A 16 -2.30 11.39 -2.65
N LEU A 17 -1.16 11.88 -3.15
CA LEU A 17 0.06 11.08 -3.27
C LEU A 17 0.77 10.88 -1.93
N PHE A 18 0.74 11.86 -1.03
CA PHE A 18 1.47 11.81 0.24
C PHE A 18 0.98 10.69 1.18
N PRO A 19 -0.34 10.50 1.41
CA PRO A 19 -0.84 9.38 2.20
C PRO A 19 -0.56 8.03 1.55
N GLN A 20 -0.69 7.91 0.23
CA GLN A 20 -0.45 6.66 -0.49
C GLN A 20 1.01 6.20 -0.41
N TYR A 21 1.95 7.14 -0.54
CA TYR A 21 3.38 6.86 -0.38
C TYR A 21 3.71 6.35 1.03
N ASN A 22 3.18 7.02 2.06
CA ASN A 22 3.40 6.64 3.45
C ASN A 22 2.76 5.29 3.80
N LEU A 23 1.51 5.05 3.37
CA LEU A 23 0.85 3.75 3.56
C LEU A 23 1.64 2.63 2.89
N SER A 24 2.07 2.82 1.64
CA SER A 24 2.86 1.81 0.93
C SER A 24 4.17 1.49 1.65
N LYS A 25 4.86 2.52 2.20
CA LYS A 25 6.07 2.31 2.99
C LYS A 25 5.81 1.52 4.27
N ILE A 26 4.70 1.80 4.97
CA ILE A 26 4.29 1.06 6.17
C ILE A 26 3.95 -0.40 5.83
N ILE A 27 3.15 -0.63 4.78
CA ILE A 27 2.76 -1.97 4.33
C ILE A 27 3.99 -2.77 3.92
N SER A 28 4.90 -2.17 3.14
CA SER A 28 6.15 -2.80 2.73
C SER A 28 7.03 -3.17 3.95
N LYS A 29 7.12 -2.28 4.94
CA LYS A 29 7.85 -2.55 6.19
C LYS A 29 7.21 -3.69 6.99
N HIS A 30 5.88 -3.67 7.16
CA HIS A 30 5.16 -4.74 7.85
C HIS A 30 5.27 -6.08 7.12
N LYS A 31 5.16 -6.09 5.79
CA LYS A 31 5.37 -7.27 4.96
C LYS A 31 6.77 -7.84 5.17
N LYS A 32 7.81 -7.00 5.13
CA LYS A 32 9.21 -7.42 5.37
C LYS A 32 9.39 -8.00 6.77
N LEU A 33 8.83 -7.37 7.80
CA LEU A 33 8.90 -7.86 9.19
C LEU A 33 8.20 -9.22 9.34
N ASN A 34 7.00 -9.37 8.79
CA ASN A 34 6.24 -10.62 8.85
C ASN A 34 6.95 -11.76 8.10
N LEU A 35 7.47 -11.49 6.89
CA LEU A 35 8.25 -12.49 6.13
C LEU A 35 9.53 -12.89 6.88
N THR A 36 10.21 -11.94 7.52
CA THR A 36 11.41 -12.22 8.33
C THR A 36 11.04 -13.08 9.55
N LYS A 37 9.95 -12.78 10.23
CA LYS A 37 9.46 -13.56 11.38
C LYS A 37 9.11 -14.99 10.96
N ILE A 38 8.32 -15.15 9.90
CA ILE A 38 7.95 -16.48 9.39
C ILE A 38 9.19 -17.28 8.94
N SER A 39 10.12 -16.64 8.23
CA SER A 39 11.39 -17.26 7.83
C SER A 39 12.22 -17.71 9.03
N SER A 40 12.27 -16.90 10.10
CA SER A 40 12.98 -17.26 11.34
C SER A 40 12.30 -18.43 12.08
N GLU A 41 10.96 -18.49 12.08
CA GLU A 41 10.19 -19.56 12.70
C GLU A 41 10.39 -20.88 11.93
N ILE A 42 10.36 -20.84 10.59
CA ILE A 42 10.67 -21.97 9.71
C ILE A 42 12.09 -22.48 9.98
N LYS A 43 13.08 -21.59 10.04
CA LYS A 43 14.47 -21.96 10.30
C LYS A 43 14.65 -22.56 11.70
N ARG A 44 13.89 -22.09 12.69
CA ARG A 44 13.89 -22.66 14.05
C ARG A 44 13.35 -24.09 14.04
N ILE A 45 12.19 -24.32 13.42
CA ILE A 45 11.58 -25.65 13.32
C ILE A 45 12.50 -26.60 12.54
N TYR A 46 13.10 -26.13 11.44
CA TYR A 46 14.05 -26.92 10.66
C TYR A 46 15.30 -27.28 11.47
N ASN A 47 15.92 -26.32 12.17
CA ASN A 47 17.20 -26.57 12.85
C ASN A 47 17.08 -27.29 14.20
N ASN A 48 15.98 -27.10 14.96
CA ASN A 48 15.85 -27.61 16.33
C ASN A 48 14.84 -28.76 16.48
N ASP A 49 13.83 -28.84 15.61
CA ASP A 49 12.71 -29.78 15.79
C ASP A 49 12.70 -30.92 14.75
N LEU A 50 13.64 -30.93 13.78
CA LEU A 50 13.77 -32.03 12.80
C LEU A 50 14.23 -33.36 13.42
N GLU A 51 14.92 -33.35 14.56
CA GLU A 51 15.28 -34.59 15.28
C GLU A 51 14.06 -35.26 15.96
N LYS A 52 12.93 -34.55 16.08
CA LYS A 52 11.66 -35.07 16.61
C LYS A 52 10.58 -34.95 15.55
N ILE A 53 10.69 -35.78 14.50
CA ILE A 53 9.69 -35.89 13.43
C ILE A 53 8.39 -36.45 14.03
N LYS A 54 7.53 -35.55 14.53
CA LYS A 54 6.10 -35.79 14.72
C LYS A 54 5.36 -35.12 13.56
N ASP A 55 4.37 -35.79 13.00
CA ASP A 55 3.54 -35.30 11.88
C ASP A 55 2.99 -33.88 12.10
N ASP A 56 2.74 -33.50 13.37
CA ASP A 56 2.27 -32.17 13.76
C ASP A 56 3.25 -31.04 13.37
N ASN A 57 4.57 -31.28 13.45
CA ASN A 57 5.58 -30.30 13.05
C ASN A 57 5.62 -30.10 11.53
N ILE A 58 5.33 -31.14 10.75
CA ILE A 58 5.26 -31.07 9.27
C ILE A 58 4.02 -30.28 8.83
N VAL A 59 2.88 -30.49 9.47
CA VAL A 59 1.65 -29.72 9.22
C VAL A 59 1.87 -28.24 9.56
N ARG A 60 2.50 -27.96 10.70
CA ARG A 60 2.81 -26.59 11.14
C ARG A 60 3.78 -25.88 10.17
N LEU A 61 4.79 -26.60 9.68
CA LEU A 61 5.74 -26.09 8.69
C LEU A 61 5.04 -25.77 7.35
N THR A 62 4.19 -26.67 6.88
CA THR A 62 3.40 -26.49 5.64
C THR A 62 2.49 -25.27 5.74
N ASN A 63 1.84 -25.07 6.89
CA ASN A 63 1.02 -23.89 7.15
C ASN A 63 1.85 -22.60 7.13
N LEU A 64 3.05 -22.59 7.72
CA LEU A 64 3.95 -21.43 7.70
C LEU A 64 4.44 -21.10 6.27
N ILE A 65 4.75 -22.11 5.47
CA ILE A 65 5.14 -21.95 4.05
C ILE A 65 3.99 -21.36 3.24
N ASN A 66 2.76 -21.87 3.43
CA ASN A 66 1.57 -21.35 2.76
C ASN A 66 1.28 -19.89 3.16
N LEU A 67 1.49 -19.55 4.44
CA LEU A 67 1.34 -18.19 4.94
C LEU A 67 2.41 -17.25 4.37
N TYR A 68 3.66 -17.72 4.28
CA TYR A 68 4.76 -16.99 3.65
C TYR A 68 4.44 -16.69 2.18
N SER A 69 4.01 -17.70 1.43
CA SER A 69 3.63 -17.57 0.02
C SER A 69 2.48 -16.56 -0.16
N SER A 70 1.45 -16.66 0.68
CA SER A 70 0.30 -15.74 0.65
C SER A 70 0.70 -14.29 0.92
N ILE A 71 1.54 -14.04 1.92
CA ILE A 71 2.03 -12.69 2.24
C ILE A 71 3.00 -12.19 1.18
N ASN A 72 3.86 -13.06 0.64
CA ASN A 72 4.82 -12.70 -0.41
C ASN A 72 4.11 -12.29 -1.70
N ASN A 73 3.00 -12.93 -2.04
CA ASN A 73 2.23 -12.65 -3.25
C ASN A 73 1.27 -11.45 -3.09
N GLN A 74 1.06 -10.92 -1.88
CA GLN A 74 0.29 -9.68 -1.70
C GLN A 74 1.06 -8.48 -2.27
N PRO A 75 0.42 -7.58 -3.03
CA PRO A 75 1.06 -6.36 -3.52
C PRO A 75 1.57 -5.52 -2.34
N GLY A 76 2.80 -5.01 -2.43
CA GLY A 76 3.41 -4.14 -1.40
C GLY A 76 2.83 -2.72 -1.36
N THR A 77 1.75 -2.49 -2.10
CA THR A 77 1.09 -1.22 -2.33
C THR A 77 -0.41 -1.44 -2.17
N MET A 78 -1.05 -0.64 -1.32
CA MET A 78 -2.50 -0.52 -1.30
C MET A 78 -2.87 0.56 -2.31
N ILE A 79 -2.98 0.19 -3.59
CA ILE A 79 -3.53 1.10 -4.59
C ILE A 79 -5.03 1.15 -4.33
N ASP A 80 -5.47 2.22 -3.67
CA ASP A 80 -6.90 2.48 -3.49
C ASP A 80 -7.47 3.04 -4.80
N PHE A 81 -8.04 2.15 -5.61
CA PHE A 81 -8.70 2.51 -6.87
C PHE A 81 -9.92 3.43 -6.67
N SER A 82 -10.57 3.38 -5.50
CA SER A 82 -11.66 4.31 -5.15
C SER A 82 -11.11 5.72 -4.96
N GLY A 83 -10.00 5.83 -4.20
CA GLY A 83 -9.25 7.07 -4.06
C GLY A 83 -8.74 7.61 -5.41
N LEU A 84 -8.25 6.74 -6.29
CA LEU A 84 -7.76 7.14 -7.63
C LEU A 84 -8.85 7.79 -8.49
N LYS A 85 -10.07 7.26 -8.44
CA LYS A 85 -11.22 7.82 -9.16
C LYS A 85 -11.59 9.20 -8.61
N LEU A 86 -11.60 9.36 -7.29
CA LEU A 86 -11.83 10.65 -6.63
C LEU A 86 -10.72 11.66 -6.93
N PHE A 87 -9.47 11.21 -7.01
CA PHE A 87 -8.35 12.05 -7.42
C PHE A 87 -8.51 12.57 -8.84
N ILE A 88 -8.82 11.70 -9.81
CA ILE A 88 -9.07 12.12 -11.20
C ILE A 88 -10.25 13.11 -11.28
N GLY A 89 -11.31 12.89 -10.51
CA GLY A 89 -12.43 13.83 -10.42
C GLY A 89 -12.03 15.19 -9.83
N SER A 90 -11.24 15.21 -8.76
CA SER A 90 -10.78 16.43 -8.09
C SER A 90 -9.74 17.23 -8.88
N LEU A 91 -9.02 16.61 -9.82
CA LEU A 91 -8.16 17.32 -10.77
C LEU A 91 -8.94 18.25 -11.72
N MET A 92 -10.25 18.04 -11.91
CA MET A 92 -11.07 18.95 -12.72
C MET A 92 -11.54 20.18 -11.93
N ALA A 93 -11.56 20.13 -10.60
CA ALA A 93 -12.09 21.19 -9.75
C ALA A 93 -11.35 22.54 -9.86
N PRO A 94 -9.99 22.61 -9.86
CA PRO A 94 -9.27 23.87 -10.00
C PRO A 94 -9.61 24.61 -11.29
N THR A 95 -9.78 23.86 -12.39
CA THR A 95 -10.08 24.39 -13.72
C THR A 95 -11.52 24.85 -13.85
N ILE A 96 -12.48 24.10 -13.29
CA ILE A 96 -13.90 24.49 -13.24
C ILE A 96 -14.08 25.78 -12.42
N VAL A 97 -13.46 25.85 -11.24
CA VAL A 97 -13.50 27.05 -10.38
C VAL A 97 -12.89 28.26 -11.08
N ALA A 98 -11.80 28.07 -11.82
CA ALA A 98 -11.20 29.13 -12.62
C ALA A 98 -12.11 29.62 -13.76
N ILE A 99 -12.80 28.72 -14.47
CA ILE A 99 -13.74 29.08 -15.54
C ILE A 99 -14.95 29.84 -14.99
N ILE A 100 -15.54 29.35 -13.90
CA ILE A 100 -16.65 30.01 -13.20
C ILE A 100 -16.19 31.39 -12.70
N GLY A 101 -15.04 31.48 -12.05
CA GLY A 101 -14.48 32.75 -11.57
C GLY A 101 -14.28 33.78 -12.68
N VAL A 102 -13.89 33.36 -13.90
CA VAL A 102 -13.76 34.25 -15.06
C VAL A 102 -15.11 34.68 -15.64
N LEU A 103 -16.08 33.78 -15.67
CA LEU A 103 -17.44 34.05 -16.18
C LEU A 103 -18.24 35.00 -15.27
N PHE A 104 -18.09 34.88 -13.95
CA PHE A 104 -18.82 35.69 -12.96
C PHE A 104 -18.06 36.94 -12.48
N SER A 105 -16.78 37.10 -12.85
CA SER A 105 -16.00 38.31 -12.57
C SER A 105 -16.08 39.35 -13.71
N LYS A 106 -16.82 39.05 -14.78
CA LYS A 106 -17.25 40.01 -15.81
C LYS A 106 -18.63 40.54 -15.47
#